data_AF-A0A348PRQ0-F1
#
_entry.id   AF-A0A348PRQ0-F1
#
_cell.length_a   1.000
_cell.length_b   1.000
_cell.length_c   1.000
_cell.angle_alpha   90.00
_cell.angle_beta   90.00
_cell.angle_gamma   90.00
#
_symmetry.space_group_name_H-M   'P 1'
#
loop_
_entity.id
_entity.type
_entity.pdbx_description
1 polymer ?
#
loop_
_entity_poly.entity_id
_entity_poly.type
_entity_poly.pdbx_seq_one_letter_code
_entity_poly.pdbx_strand_id
1 'polypeptide(L)'
;MERFRKAYEIMELSPDASLEQVKKSYRRLALRYHPDLNSKPGAGEKFILIKKAYDIILTADRTFNQELILHKKERRSRDRDKEKISKQQAMSRAREKIKRYEEMRVQLDAKHFARFKRTIYYPWTMSMSYFSLIFIILMLIDAFTVNIVHSGFVVSKTPVTIEAFGVEVITGYSIDFKDGSSVILGSRPANNISVASYVSLAETMIFRDVPEIHVVNRNFKEFSMSGFNKPPYLFFILFIMVPVLILFVDRPSAVFYSAGAFARYGVIIFIASFLIF
;
A
#
# COMPACT_ATOMS: atom_id res chain seq x y z
N MET A 1 71.75 10.65 -6.74
CA MET A 1 71.98 11.36 -5.47
C MET A 1 73.07 12.43 -5.57
N GLU A 2 74.27 12.11 -6.07
CA GLU A 2 75.41 13.04 -6.09
C GLU A 2 75.16 14.36 -6.86
N ARG A 3 74.44 14.31 -7.99
CA ARG A 3 74.09 15.49 -8.81
C ARG A 3 73.18 16.49 -8.10
N PHE A 4 72.30 16.02 -7.21
CA PHE A 4 71.39 16.88 -6.44
C PHE A 4 72.12 17.62 -5.33
N ARG A 5 72.95 16.89 -4.57
CA ARG A 5 73.80 17.47 -3.53
C ARG A 5 74.71 18.56 -4.09
N LYS A 6 75.35 18.29 -5.24
CA LYS A 6 76.15 19.29 -5.98
C LYS A 6 75.33 20.50 -6.45
N ALA A 7 74.06 20.34 -6.82
CA ALA A 7 73.20 21.46 -7.23
C ALA A 7 72.87 22.39 -6.04
N TYR A 8 72.62 21.84 -4.85
CA TYR A 8 72.42 22.63 -3.63
C TYR A 8 73.71 23.36 -3.19
N GLU A 9 74.85 22.69 -3.31
CA GLU A 9 76.18 23.28 -3.06
C GLU A 9 76.48 24.46 -4.00
N ILE A 10 76.22 24.31 -5.32
CA ILE A 10 76.39 25.38 -6.31
C ILE A 10 75.49 26.59 -6.03
N MET A 11 74.32 26.37 -5.43
CA MET A 11 73.40 27.44 -5.03
C MET A 11 73.61 27.95 -3.61
N GLU A 12 74.68 27.54 -2.93
CA GLU A 12 75.03 27.95 -1.56
C GLU A 12 73.90 27.68 -0.55
N LEU A 13 73.23 26.52 -0.68
CA LEU A 13 72.09 26.14 0.16
C LEU A 13 72.30 24.76 0.81
N SER A 14 71.67 24.57 1.97
CA SER A 14 71.55 23.24 2.58
C SER A 14 70.71 22.32 1.68
N PRO A 15 70.99 21.00 1.63
CA PRO A 15 70.12 20.02 0.98
C PRO A 15 68.66 20.03 1.46
N ASP A 16 68.40 20.53 2.69
CA ASP A 16 67.06 20.65 3.28
C ASP A 16 66.39 22.01 2.99
N ALA A 17 67.00 22.86 2.15
CA ALA A 17 66.46 24.18 1.84
C ALA A 17 65.11 24.08 1.10
N SER A 18 64.13 24.85 1.55
CA SER A 18 62.82 24.95 0.91
C SER A 18 62.90 25.56 -0.50
N LEU A 19 61.91 25.27 -1.34
CA LEU A 19 61.82 25.83 -2.70
C LEU A 19 61.82 27.38 -2.69
N GLU A 20 61.24 28.01 -1.67
CA GLU A 20 61.26 29.46 -1.50
C GLU A 20 62.67 30.00 -1.23
N GLN A 21 63.47 29.27 -0.44
CA GLN A 21 64.90 29.59 -0.23
C GLN A 21 65.72 29.36 -1.50
N VAL A 22 65.41 28.31 -2.28
CA VAL A 22 66.01 28.05 -3.59
C VAL A 22 65.76 29.19 -4.58
N LYS A 23 64.51 29.65 -4.72
CA LYS A 23 64.16 30.80 -5.57
C LYS A 23 64.81 32.10 -5.10
N LYS A 24 64.95 32.28 -3.79
CA LYS A 24 65.61 33.47 -3.20
C LYS A 24 67.11 33.47 -3.47
N SER A 25 67.77 32.31 -3.31
CA SER A 25 69.20 32.18 -3.61
C SER A 25 69.48 32.33 -5.10
N TYR A 26 68.67 31.73 -5.98
CA TYR A 26 68.79 31.89 -7.43
C TYR A 26 68.70 33.37 -7.84
N ARG A 27 67.70 34.12 -7.36
CA ARG A 27 67.58 35.56 -7.65
C ARG A 27 68.83 36.34 -7.22
N ARG A 28 69.36 36.07 -6.02
CA ARG A 28 70.56 36.70 -5.49
C ARG A 28 71.80 36.38 -6.31
N LEU A 29 72.01 35.10 -6.66
CA LEU A 29 73.17 34.63 -7.40
C LEU A 29 73.11 35.02 -8.89
N ALA A 30 71.92 35.01 -9.50
CA ALA A 30 71.69 35.45 -10.87
C ALA A 30 72.02 36.94 -11.05
N LEU A 31 71.63 37.80 -10.11
CA LEU A 31 71.99 39.23 -10.13
C LEU A 31 73.50 39.45 -9.97
N ARG A 32 74.16 38.64 -9.14
CA ARG A 32 75.61 38.75 -8.86
C ARG A 32 76.48 38.30 -10.03
N TYR A 33 76.03 37.35 -10.84
CA TYR A 33 76.78 36.74 -11.94
C TYR A 33 76.17 37.01 -13.33
N HIS A 34 75.24 37.96 -13.45
CA HIS A 34 74.62 38.29 -14.73
C HIS A 34 75.68 38.80 -15.74
N PRO A 35 75.69 38.30 -16.98
CA PRO A 35 76.71 38.66 -17.97
C PRO A 35 76.75 40.17 -18.26
N ASP A 36 75.61 40.85 -18.21
CA ASP A 36 75.53 42.30 -18.46
C ASP A 36 75.96 43.16 -17.26
N LEU A 37 75.92 42.61 -16.04
CA LEU A 37 76.23 43.35 -14.80
C LEU A 37 77.63 43.02 -14.25
N ASN A 38 78.25 41.92 -14.70
CA ASN A 38 79.51 41.42 -14.16
C ASN A 38 80.45 40.95 -15.28
N SER A 39 81.40 41.80 -15.65
CA SER A 39 82.38 41.55 -16.72
C SER A 39 83.62 40.74 -16.29
N LYS A 40 83.56 40.04 -15.14
CA LYS A 40 84.70 39.22 -14.66
C LYS A 40 84.90 37.96 -15.52
N PRO A 41 86.15 37.53 -15.81
CA PRO A 41 86.42 36.25 -16.46
C PRO A 41 85.78 35.11 -15.66
N GLY A 42 84.97 34.27 -16.33
CA GLY A 42 84.27 33.13 -15.71
C GLY A 42 82.93 33.44 -15.02
N ALA A 43 82.44 34.69 -15.02
CA ALA A 43 81.11 35.03 -14.49
C ALA A 43 79.98 34.35 -15.29
N GLY A 44 80.10 34.32 -16.63
CA GLY A 44 79.14 33.64 -17.52
C GLY A 44 79.07 32.13 -17.31
N GLU A 45 80.21 31.46 -17.10
CA GLU A 45 80.25 30.02 -16.81
C GLU A 45 79.56 29.69 -15.48
N LYS A 46 79.82 30.51 -14.43
CA LYS A 46 79.14 30.38 -13.14
C LYS A 46 77.63 30.60 -13.25
N PHE A 47 77.19 31.57 -14.05
CA PHE A 47 75.77 31.82 -14.28
C PHE A 47 75.08 30.62 -14.92
N ILE A 48 75.70 29.99 -15.93
CA ILE A 48 75.19 28.78 -16.58
C ILE A 48 75.08 27.62 -15.57
N LEU A 49 76.08 27.44 -14.70
CA LEU A 49 76.07 26.42 -13.66
C LEU A 49 74.97 26.66 -12.61
N ILE A 50 74.76 27.91 -12.18
CA ILE A 50 73.69 28.29 -11.23
C ILE A 50 72.31 28.04 -11.84
N LYS A 51 72.09 28.44 -13.11
CA LYS A 51 70.84 28.18 -13.83
C LYS A 51 70.58 26.68 -13.94
N LYS A 52 71.58 25.90 -14.32
CA LYS A 52 71.48 24.43 -14.42
C LYS A 52 71.17 23.78 -13.07
N ALA A 53 71.80 24.25 -11.99
CA ALA A 53 71.53 23.77 -10.63
C ALA A 53 70.09 24.08 -10.18
N TYR A 54 69.60 25.29 -10.46
CA TYR A 54 68.23 25.70 -10.19
C TYR A 54 67.20 24.85 -10.95
N ASP A 55 67.42 24.63 -12.25
CA ASP A 55 66.52 23.84 -13.09
C ASP A 55 66.45 22.37 -12.63
N ILE A 56 67.58 21.79 -12.20
CA ILE A 56 67.63 20.42 -11.65
C ILE A 56 66.77 20.30 -10.39
N ILE A 57 66.91 21.24 -9.45
CA ILE A 57 66.17 21.22 -8.18
C ILE A 57 64.68 21.45 -8.41
N LEU A 58 64.32 22.42 -9.26
CA LEU A 58 62.92 22.72 -9.58
C LEU A 58 62.22 21.56 -10.30
N THR A 59 62.93 20.89 -11.21
CA THR A 59 62.37 19.73 -11.94
C THR A 59 62.11 18.58 -10.97
N ALA A 60 63.04 18.31 -10.05
CA ALA A 60 62.86 17.24 -9.07
C ALA A 60 61.72 17.52 -8.08
N ASP A 61 61.60 18.75 -7.59
CA ASP A 61 60.49 19.16 -6.73
C ASP A 61 59.14 19.00 -7.44
N ARG A 62 59.05 19.42 -8.71
CA ARG A 62 57.85 19.23 -9.54
C ARG A 62 57.50 17.76 -9.71
N THR A 63 58.47 16.92 -10.08
CA THR A 63 58.26 15.48 -10.27
C THR A 63 57.82 14.81 -8.97
N PHE A 64 58.49 15.11 -7.85
CA PHE A 64 58.14 14.57 -6.54
C PHE A 64 56.74 14.98 -6.08
N ASN A 65 56.39 16.27 -6.22
CA ASN A 65 55.05 16.76 -5.91
C ASN A 65 53.98 16.11 -6.81
N GLN A 66 54.29 15.89 -8.08
CA GLN A 66 53.39 15.22 -9.02
C GLN A 66 53.18 13.75 -8.66
N GLU A 67 54.25 13.03 -8.32
CA GLU A 67 54.18 11.64 -7.82
C GLU A 67 53.39 11.54 -6.52
N LEU A 68 53.59 12.46 -5.57
CA LEU A 68 52.81 12.56 -4.34
C LEU A 68 51.31 12.75 -4.62
N ILE A 69 50.96 13.65 -5.54
CA ILE A 69 49.57 13.91 -5.94
C ILE A 69 48.95 12.67 -6.58
N LEU A 70 49.66 12.03 -7.52
CA LEU A 70 49.21 10.81 -8.18
C LEU A 70 49.00 9.69 -7.16
N HIS A 71 49.96 9.47 -6.27
CA HIS A 71 49.85 8.44 -5.24
C HIS A 71 48.68 8.72 -4.26
N LYS A 72 48.47 9.97 -3.87
CA LYS A 72 47.32 10.37 -3.04
C LYS A 72 45.99 10.14 -3.77
N LYS A 73 45.93 10.44 -5.08
CA LYS A 73 44.75 10.19 -5.92
C LYS A 73 44.45 8.69 -6.05
N GLU A 74 45.48 7.86 -6.24
CA GLU A 74 45.37 6.39 -6.30
C GLU A 74 44.97 5.76 -4.96
N ARG A 75 45.46 6.27 -3.83
CA ARG A 75 44.96 5.82 -2.51
C ARG A 75 43.47 6.12 -2.41
N ARG A 76 43.06 7.37 -2.72
CA ARG A 76 41.65 7.79 -2.65
C ARG A 76 40.75 7.03 -3.63
N SER A 77 41.23 6.66 -4.82
CA SER A 77 40.46 5.79 -5.73
C SER A 77 40.30 4.38 -5.16
N ARG A 78 41.40 3.76 -4.70
CA ARG A 78 41.35 2.43 -4.07
C ARG A 78 40.42 2.39 -2.87
N ASP A 79 40.43 3.41 -2.02
CA ASP A 79 39.55 3.47 -0.84
C ASP A 79 38.07 3.58 -1.26
N ARG A 80 37.76 4.40 -2.26
CA ARG A 80 36.41 4.49 -2.83
C ARG A 80 35.96 3.18 -3.47
N ASP A 81 36.84 2.49 -4.18
CA ASP A 81 36.51 1.23 -4.82
C ASP A 81 36.29 0.11 -3.78
N LYS A 82 37.12 0.06 -2.73
CA LYS A 82 36.91 -0.81 -1.55
C LYS A 82 35.57 -0.54 -0.88
N GLU A 83 35.22 0.73 -0.67
CA GLU A 83 33.94 1.12 -0.07
C GLU A 83 32.76 0.70 -0.94
N LYS A 84 32.82 0.93 -2.26
CA LYS A 84 31.80 0.49 -3.21
C LYS A 84 31.60 -1.02 -3.19
N ILE A 85 32.69 -1.79 -3.22
CA ILE A 85 32.65 -3.26 -3.16
C ILE A 85 32.03 -3.72 -1.84
N SER A 86 32.45 -3.15 -0.71
CA SER A 86 31.89 -3.45 0.62
C SER A 86 30.39 -3.16 0.68
N LYS A 87 29.97 -1.98 0.21
CA LYS A 87 28.56 -1.58 0.16
C LYS A 87 27.74 -2.51 -0.75
N GLN A 88 28.29 -2.89 -1.90
CA GLN A 88 27.65 -3.81 -2.83
C GLN A 88 27.48 -5.21 -2.22
N GLN A 89 28.51 -5.72 -1.54
CA GLN A 89 28.44 -7.00 -0.82
C GLN A 89 27.47 -6.96 0.38
N ALA A 90 27.42 -5.84 1.11
CA ALA A 90 26.45 -5.65 2.18
C ALA A 90 25.02 -5.64 1.63
N MET A 91 24.80 -4.96 0.49
CA MET A 91 23.50 -4.90 -0.17
C MET A 91 23.06 -6.24 -0.75
N SER A 92 23.97 -7.03 -1.35
CA SER A 92 23.64 -8.38 -1.83
C SER A 92 23.25 -9.30 -0.68
N ARG A 93 24.02 -9.31 0.42
CA ARG A 93 23.67 -10.07 1.63
C ARG A 93 22.35 -9.63 2.24
N ALA A 94 22.07 -8.32 2.26
CA ALA A 94 20.79 -7.80 2.74
C ALA A 94 19.63 -8.27 1.85
N ARG A 95 19.78 -8.23 0.52
CA ARG A 95 18.79 -8.74 -0.43
C ARG A 95 18.56 -10.24 -0.29
N GLU A 96 19.62 -11.04 -0.16
CA GLU A 96 19.52 -12.47 0.09
C GLU A 96 18.80 -12.78 1.40
N LYS A 97 19.06 -12.01 2.46
CA LYS A 97 18.32 -12.12 3.73
C LYS A 97 16.84 -11.82 3.54
N ILE A 98 16.49 -10.72 2.87
CA ILE A 98 15.08 -10.36 2.60
C ILE A 98 14.38 -11.49 1.83
N LYS A 99 15.01 -12.00 0.76
CA LYS A 99 14.48 -13.11 -0.02
C LYS A 99 14.25 -14.37 0.82
N ARG A 100 15.20 -14.74 1.69
CA ARG A 100 15.05 -15.88 2.62
C ARG A 100 13.92 -15.66 3.62
N TYR A 101 13.77 -14.44 4.15
CA TYR A 101 12.66 -14.11 5.05
C TYR A 101 11.30 -14.20 4.34
N GLU A 102 11.21 -13.73 3.10
CA GLU A 102 10.00 -13.84 2.29
C GLU A 102 9.65 -15.31 1.99
N GLU A 103 10.63 -16.12 1.57
CA GLU A 103 10.44 -17.56 1.35
C GLU A 103 9.99 -18.28 2.63
N MET A 104 10.63 -17.99 3.76
CA MET A 104 10.26 -18.56 5.07
C MET A 104 8.82 -18.17 5.45
N ARG A 105 8.44 -16.91 5.23
CA ARG A 105 7.08 -16.42 5.50
C ARG A 105 6.04 -17.17 4.66
N VAL A 106 6.28 -17.31 3.36
CA VAL A 106 5.38 -18.06 2.45
C VAL A 106 5.23 -19.51 2.91
N GLN A 107 6.32 -20.14 3.35
CA GLN A 107 6.27 -21.51 3.88
C GLN A 107 5.48 -21.61 5.19
N LEU A 108 5.65 -20.64 6.10
CA LEU A 108 4.88 -20.58 7.36
C LEU A 108 3.38 -20.43 7.06
N ASP A 109 3.02 -19.50 6.18
CA ASP A 109 1.64 -19.27 5.76
C ASP A 109 1.02 -20.54 5.13
N ALA A 110 1.77 -21.24 4.28
CA ALA A 110 1.36 -22.52 3.70
C ALA A 110 1.14 -23.61 4.77
N LYS A 111 2.02 -23.70 5.78
CA LYS A 111 1.85 -24.63 6.92
C LYS A 111 0.62 -24.29 7.76
N HIS A 112 0.38 -23.01 8.04
CA HIS A 112 -0.82 -22.57 8.76
C HIS A 112 -2.09 -22.91 7.97
N PHE A 113 -2.09 -22.69 6.66
CA PHE A 113 -3.19 -23.03 5.78
C PHE A 113 -3.46 -24.53 5.70
N ALA A 114 -2.42 -25.35 5.59
CA ALA A 114 -2.54 -26.80 5.59
C ALA A 114 -3.16 -27.33 6.91
N ARG A 115 -2.77 -26.75 8.05
CA ARG A 115 -3.41 -27.05 9.35
C ARG A 115 -4.87 -26.62 9.38
N PHE A 116 -5.18 -25.42 8.90
CA PHE A 116 -6.55 -24.92 8.82
C PHE A 116 -7.45 -25.82 7.97
N LYS A 117 -6.97 -26.29 6.81
CA LYS A 117 -7.71 -27.23 5.94
C LYS A 117 -8.11 -28.54 6.62
N ARG A 118 -7.34 -29.00 7.60
CA ARG A 118 -7.66 -30.19 8.40
C ARG A 118 -8.69 -29.93 9.49
N THR A 119 -8.99 -28.66 9.77
CA THR A 119 -9.93 -28.29 10.82
C THR A 119 -11.36 -28.29 10.28
N ILE A 120 -12.34 -28.54 11.15
CA ILE A 120 -13.77 -28.48 10.82
C ILE A 120 -14.21 -27.12 10.22
N TYR A 121 -13.48 -26.06 10.54
CA TYR A 121 -13.79 -24.71 10.06
C TYR A 121 -13.63 -24.55 8.55
N TYR A 122 -12.73 -25.29 7.89
CA TYR A 122 -12.52 -25.14 6.44
C TYR A 122 -13.75 -25.56 5.63
N PRO A 123 -14.26 -26.81 5.72
CA PRO A 123 -15.45 -27.20 4.99
C PRO A 123 -16.66 -26.33 5.35
N TRP A 124 -16.83 -25.98 6.63
CA TRP A 124 -17.90 -25.06 7.06
C TRP A 124 -17.81 -23.68 6.39
N THR A 125 -16.61 -23.10 6.31
CA THR A 125 -16.39 -21.81 5.64
C THR A 125 -16.77 -21.90 4.16
N MET A 126 -16.39 -22.98 3.47
CA MET A 126 -16.75 -23.19 2.07
C MET A 126 -18.26 -23.37 1.90
N SER A 127 -18.92 -24.16 2.74
CA SER A 127 -20.37 -24.33 2.72
C SER A 127 -21.11 -23.01 2.89
N MET A 128 -20.68 -22.15 3.83
CA MET A 128 -21.27 -20.83 4.02
C MET A 128 -21.05 -19.91 2.82
N SER A 129 -19.89 -19.98 2.16
CA SER A 129 -19.64 -19.22 0.91
C SER A 129 -20.58 -19.66 -0.22
N TYR A 130 -20.79 -20.97 -0.41
CA TYR A 130 -21.75 -21.46 -1.40
C TYR A 130 -23.19 -21.11 -1.05
N PHE A 131 -23.56 -21.21 0.23
CA PHE A 131 -24.89 -20.80 0.71
C PHE A 131 -25.14 -19.31 0.44
N SER A 132 -24.14 -18.47 0.70
CA SER A 132 -24.18 -17.03 0.40
C SER A 132 -24.39 -16.77 -1.10
N LEU A 133 -23.70 -17.51 -1.97
CA LEU A 133 -23.89 -17.41 -3.42
C LEU A 133 -25.31 -17.79 -3.84
N ILE A 134 -25.84 -18.89 -3.33
CA ILE A 134 -27.23 -19.33 -3.61
C ILE A 134 -28.22 -18.28 -3.11
N PHE A 135 -28.00 -17.72 -1.92
CA PHE A 135 -28.86 -16.71 -1.34
C PHE A 135 -28.86 -15.41 -2.15
N ILE A 136 -27.71 -14.97 -2.65
CA ILE A 136 -27.62 -13.82 -3.56
C ILE A 136 -28.41 -14.08 -4.85
N ILE A 137 -28.29 -15.27 -5.43
CA ILE A 137 -29.06 -15.63 -6.63
C ILE A 137 -30.56 -15.61 -6.32
N LEU A 138 -30.97 -16.16 -5.17
CA LEU A 138 -32.36 -16.14 -4.71
C LEU A 138 -32.90 -14.70 -4.56
N MET A 139 -32.11 -13.80 -3.96
CA MET A 139 -32.44 -12.38 -3.83
C MET A 139 -32.55 -11.68 -5.18
N LEU A 140 -31.65 -11.97 -6.11
CA LEU A 140 -31.71 -11.40 -7.46
C LEU A 140 -32.94 -11.90 -8.21
N ILE A 141 -33.23 -13.20 -8.14
CA ILE A 141 -34.44 -13.77 -8.74
C ILE A 141 -35.66 -13.06 -8.16
N ASP A 142 -35.80 -13.00 -6.83
CA ASP A 142 -36.94 -12.34 -6.18
C ASP A 142 -37.10 -10.88 -6.62
N ALA A 143 -36.00 -10.13 -6.69
CA ALA A 143 -35.99 -8.73 -7.08
C ALA A 143 -36.43 -8.47 -8.54
N PHE A 144 -36.25 -9.46 -9.42
CA PHE A 144 -36.57 -9.33 -10.85
C PHE A 144 -37.76 -10.20 -11.31
N THR A 145 -38.27 -11.11 -10.47
CA THR A 145 -39.46 -11.93 -10.79
C THR A 145 -40.76 -11.14 -10.72
N VAL A 146 -41.79 -11.69 -11.37
CA VAL A 146 -43.14 -11.10 -11.43
C VAL A 146 -43.74 -11.01 -10.03
N ASN A 147 -44.27 -9.84 -9.68
CA ASN A 147 -44.92 -9.62 -8.38
C ASN A 147 -46.39 -10.09 -8.40
N ILE A 148 -46.87 -10.58 -7.26
CA ILE A 148 -48.30 -10.85 -7.05
C ILE A 148 -48.96 -9.53 -6.67
N VAL A 149 -49.96 -9.10 -7.44
CA VAL A 149 -50.65 -7.83 -7.20
C VAL A 149 -51.87 -8.07 -6.32
N HIS A 150 -51.95 -7.32 -5.21
CA HIS A 150 -53.11 -7.26 -4.34
C HIS A 150 -53.78 -5.91 -4.49
N SER A 151 -55.10 -5.89 -4.64
CA SER A 151 -55.84 -4.64 -4.73
C SER A 151 -57.25 -4.80 -4.18
N GLY A 152 -57.66 -3.90 -3.27
CA GLY A 152 -58.99 -3.98 -2.70
C GLY A 152 -59.22 -3.00 -1.56
N PHE A 153 -60.44 -3.03 -1.01
CA PHE A 153 -60.77 -2.29 0.19
C PHE A 153 -60.32 -3.02 1.44
N VAL A 154 -59.70 -2.27 2.36
CA VAL A 154 -59.26 -2.78 3.66
C VAL A 154 -60.47 -2.99 4.57
N VAL A 155 -60.64 -4.23 5.06
CA VAL A 155 -61.72 -4.63 5.97
C VAL A 155 -61.25 -4.59 7.41
N SER A 156 -60.07 -5.14 7.69
CA SER A 156 -59.48 -5.17 9.04
C SER A 156 -57.98 -4.93 9.00
N LYS A 157 -57.47 -4.47 10.14
CA LYS A 157 -56.05 -4.25 10.38
C LYS A 157 -55.73 -4.83 11.76
N THR A 158 -54.98 -5.93 11.82
CA THR A 158 -54.64 -6.64 13.06
C THR A 158 -53.13 -6.59 13.30
N PRO A 159 -52.64 -6.33 14.52
CA PRO A 159 -51.21 -6.28 14.81
C PRO A 159 -50.61 -7.69 14.74
N VAL A 160 -49.42 -7.80 14.15
CA VAL A 160 -48.59 -9.01 14.16
C VAL A 160 -47.50 -8.81 15.19
N THR A 161 -47.51 -9.64 16.23
CA THR A 161 -46.57 -9.59 17.35
C THR A 161 -45.64 -10.79 17.31
N ILE A 162 -44.37 -10.57 17.63
CA ILE A 162 -43.41 -11.64 17.93
C ILE A 162 -43.02 -11.55 19.41
N GLU A 163 -42.85 -12.70 20.05
CA GLU A 163 -42.28 -12.77 21.39
C GLU A 163 -40.75 -12.82 21.28
N ALA A 164 -40.08 -11.75 21.68
CA ALA A 164 -38.63 -11.67 21.71
C ALA A 164 -38.16 -11.37 23.13
N PHE A 165 -37.42 -12.32 23.73
CA PHE A 165 -36.88 -12.19 25.08
C PHE A 165 -37.93 -11.90 26.17
N GLY A 166 -39.14 -12.46 26.05
CA GLY A 166 -40.25 -12.25 26.99
C GLY A 166 -40.95 -10.90 26.85
N VAL A 167 -40.69 -10.16 25.76
CA VAL A 167 -41.38 -8.92 25.40
C VAL A 167 -42.11 -9.13 24.08
N GLU A 168 -43.40 -8.77 24.04
CA GLU A 168 -44.17 -8.75 22.79
C GLU A 168 -43.81 -7.49 21.99
N VAL A 169 -43.25 -7.70 20.79
CA VAL A 169 -42.87 -6.61 19.89
C VAL A 169 -43.77 -6.68 18.65
N ILE A 170 -44.45 -5.56 18.36
CA ILE A 170 -45.25 -5.42 17.13
C ILE A 170 -44.29 -5.22 15.95
N THR A 171 -44.19 -6.21 15.07
CA THR A 171 -43.37 -6.15 13.86
C THR A 171 -44.12 -5.52 12.69
N GLY A 172 -45.44 -5.65 12.68
CA GLY A 172 -46.28 -5.10 11.62
C GLY A 172 -47.77 -5.28 11.89
N TYR A 173 -48.55 -5.18 10.82
CA TYR A 173 -49.99 -5.40 10.81
C TYR A 173 -50.38 -6.26 9.61
N SER A 174 -51.27 -7.23 9.83
CA SER A 174 -51.99 -7.90 8.76
C SER A 174 -53.12 -7.01 8.29
N ILE A 175 -53.17 -6.77 6.99
CA ILE A 175 -54.22 -6.02 6.31
C ILE A 175 -55.07 -7.01 5.55
N ASP A 176 -56.34 -7.13 5.96
CA ASP A 176 -57.27 -8.04 5.32
C ASP A 176 -58.14 -7.26 4.33
N PHE A 177 -58.23 -7.77 3.11
CA PHE A 177 -58.96 -7.17 2.02
C PHE A 177 -60.35 -7.81 1.86
N LYS A 178 -61.26 -7.09 1.21
CA LYS A 178 -62.64 -7.54 0.97
C LYS A 178 -62.75 -8.80 0.10
N ASP A 179 -61.76 -9.06 -0.74
CA ASP A 179 -61.68 -10.27 -1.57
C ASP A 179 -61.23 -11.51 -0.77
N GLY A 180 -60.95 -11.34 0.53
CA GLY A 180 -60.47 -12.39 1.42
C GLY A 180 -58.95 -12.57 1.41
N SER A 181 -58.21 -11.81 0.59
CA SER A 181 -56.75 -11.82 0.65
C SER A 181 -56.25 -11.05 1.87
N SER A 182 -55.08 -11.41 2.40
CA SER A 182 -54.42 -10.69 3.48
C SER A 182 -52.94 -10.50 3.18
N VAL A 183 -52.42 -9.33 3.58
CA VAL A 183 -51.04 -8.92 3.33
C VAL A 183 -50.44 -8.39 4.62
N ILE A 184 -49.23 -8.83 4.95
CA ILE A 184 -48.52 -8.36 6.14
C ILE A 184 -47.68 -7.15 5.74
N LEU A 185 -47.92 -6.02 6.38
CA LEU A 185 -47.13 -4.80 6.21
C LEU A 185 -46.44 -4.44 7.52
N GLY A 186 -45.21 -3.94 7.46
CA GLY A 186 -44.56 -3.43 8.68
C GLY A 186 -45.27 -2.20 9.24
N SER A 187 -44.96 -1.88 10.50
CA SER A 187 -45.70 -0.90 11.30
C SER A 187 -45.77 0.48 10.65
N ARG A 188 -44.72 0.93 9.96
CA ARG A 188 -44.64 2.27 9.36
C ARG A 188 -45.62 2.48 8.19
N PRO A 189 -45.59 1.68 7.10
CA PRO A 189 -46.58 1.82 6.03
C PRO A 189 -48.00 1.51 6.51
N ALA A 190 -48.16 0.48 7.34
CA ALA A 190 -49.47 0.09 7.85
C ALA A 190 -50.16 1.20 8.66
N ASN A 191 -49.43 2.03 9.41
CA ASN A 191 -49.99 3.14 10.18
C ASN A 191 -50.59 4.25 9.32
N ASN A 192 -50.20 4.36 8.05
CA ASN A 192 -50.80 5.31 7.12
C ASN A 192 -52.03 4.75 6.39
N ILE A 193 -52.37 3.48 6.61
CA ILE A 193 -53.52 2.81 6.00
C ILE A 193 -54.65 2.72 7.02
N SER A 194 -55.82 3.25 6.65
CA SER A 194 -57.03 3.19 7.47
C SER A 194 -58.02 2.17 6.92
N VAL A 195 -58.85 1.60 7.79
CA VAL A 195 -59.94 0.70 7.38
C VAL A 195 -60.85 1.40 6.38
N ALA A 196 -61.38 0.68 5.38
CA ALA A 196 -62.14 1.19 4.24
C ALA A 196 -61.37 2.15 3.29
N SER A 197 -60.04 2.21 3.38
CA SER A 197 -59.21 2.73 2.28
C SER A 197 -59.11 1.67 1.18
N TYR A 198 -58.97 2.12 -0.07
CA TYR A 198 -58.59 1.23 -1.16
C TYR A 198 -57.07 1.19 -1.23
N VAL A 199 -56.50 0.00 -1.25
CA VAL A 199 -55.04 -0.20 -1.31
C VAL A 199 -54.73 -1.08 -2.51
N SER A 200 -53.69 -0.71 -3.26
CA SER A 200 -53.09 -1.53 -4.31
C SER A 200 -51.59 -1.64 -4.06
N LEU A 201 -51.09 -2.87 -4.03
CA LEU A 201 -49.69 -3.16 -3.75
C LEU A 201 -49.25 -4.41 -4.53
N ALA A 202 -47.94 -4.60 -4.63
CA ALA A 202 -47.35 -5.77 -5.26
C ALA A 202 -46.42 -6.47 -4.28
N GLU A 203 -46.59 -7.77 -4.06
CA GLU A 203 -45.70 -8.61 -3.25
C GLU A 203 -44.70 -9.36 -4.13
N THR A 204 -43.43 -9.43 -3.71
CA THR A 204 -42.45 -10.30 -4.37
C THR A 204 -42.77 -11.78 -4.10
N MET A 205 -42.39 -12.67 -5.01
CA MET A 205 -42.81 -14.09 -4.94
C MET A 205 -42.13 -14.90 -3.84
N ILE A 206 -40.84 -14.66 -3.61
CA ILE A 206 -40.00 -15.51 -2.76
C ILE A 206 -39.99 -14.95 -1.34
N PHE A 207 -39.71 -13.66 -1.19
CA PHE A 207 -39.57 -13.02 0.12
C PHE A 207 -40.78 -12.22 0.57
N ARG A 208 -41.81 -12.11 -0.28
CA ARG A 208 -43.07 -11.39 0.00
C ARG A 208 -42.84 -9.94 0.41
N ASP A 209 -41.86 -9.29 -0.19
CA ASP A 209 -41.57 -7.88 0.04
C ASP A 209 -42.54 -7.00 -0.73
N VAL A 210 -42.89 -5.85 -0.15
CA VAL A 210 -43.81 -4.88 -0.75
C VAL A 210 -43.04 -3.59 -1.06
N PRO A 211 -42.51 -3.39 -2.27
CA PRO A 211 -41.68 -2.24 -2.58
C PRO A 211 -42.47 -0.92 -2.57
N GLU A 212 -43.70 -0.93 -3.11
CA GLU A 212 -44.56 0.24 -3.25
C GLU A 212 -46.02 -0.10 -2.93
N ILE A 213 -46.67 0.83 -2.25
CA ILE A 213 -48.07 0.74 -1.82
C ILE A 213 -48.78 2.01 -2.27
N HIS A 214 -49.82 1.85 -3.08
CA HIS A 214 -50.72 2.92 -3.49
C HIS A 214 -51.97 2.88 -2.62
N VAL A 215 -52.30 4.01 -1.98
CA VAL A 215 -53.43 4.11 -1.05
C VAL A 215 -54.34 5.24 -1.50
N VAL A 216 -55.62 4.91 -1.63
CA VAL A 216 -56.70 5.88 -1.79
C VAL A 216 -57.50 5.90 -0.49
N ASN A 217 -57.36 6.99 0.25
CA ASN A 217 -58.06 7.13 1.52
C ASN A 217 -59.57 7.40 1.31
N ARG A 218 -60.36 7.31 2.38
CA ARG A 218 -61.81 7.60 2.36
C ARG A 218 -62.16 8.98 1.78
N ASN A 219 -61.24 9.93 1.90
CA ASN A 219 -61.41 11.30 1.38
C ASN A 219 -60.97 11.45 -0.08
N PHE A 220 -60.82 10.34 -0.83
CA PHE A 220 -60.34 10.29 -2.22
C PHE A 220 -58.96 10.91 -2.43
N LYS A 221 -58.17 11.05 -1.36
CA LYS A 221 -56.77 11.46 -1.45
C LYS A 221 -55.92 10.26 -1.79
N GLU A 222 -55.19 10.38 -2.89
CA GLU A 222 -54.25 9.38 -3.39
C GLU A 222 -52.85 9.72 -2.90
N PHE A 223 -52.15 8.71 -2.41
CA PHE A 223 -50.74 8.83 -2.06
C PHE A 223 -50.07 7.47 -2.21
N SER A 224 -48.79 7.52 -2.54
CA SER A 224 -47.95 6.33 -2.69
C SER A 224 -46.89 6.38 -1.62
N MET A 225 -46.59 5.24 -1.03
CA MET A 225 -45.51 5.11 -0.05
C MET A 225 -44.70 3.87 -0.36
N SER A 226 -43.42 3.92 -0.04
CA SER A 226 -42.62 2.70 -0.07
C SER A 226 -43.04 1.78 1.06
N GLY A 227 -43.27 0.51 0.75
CA GLY A 227 -43.55 -0.53 1.73
C GLY A 227 -42.29 -1.15 2.34
N PHE A 228 -41.09 -0.76 1.89
CA PHE A 228 -39.82 -1.29 2.38
C PHE A 228 -39.67 -1.10 3.90
N ASN A 229 -39.73 -2.20 4.65
CA ASN A 229 -39.19 -2.28 6.01
C ASN A 229 -37.80 -2.93 6.05
N LYS A 230 -37.42 -3.67 4.99
CA LYS A 230 -36.06 -4.22 4.82
C LYS A 230 -35.10 -3.16 4.29
N PRO A 231 -33.85 -3.09 4.78
CA PRO A 231 -32.78 -2.36 4.08
C PRO A 231 -32.75 -2.80 2.61
N PRO A 232 -32.50 -1.88 1.66
CA PRO A 232 -32.53 -2.20 0.23
C PRO A 232 -31.68 -3.43 -0.06
N TYR A 233 -32.15 -4.35 -0.90
CA TYR A 233 -31.45 -5.61 -1.23
C TYR A 233 -29.96 -5.44 -1.49
N LEU A 234 -29.59 -4.32 -2.12
CA LEU A 234 -28.21 -3.93 -2.39
C LEU A 234 -27.31 -3.88 -1.13
N PHE A 235 -27.85 -3.46 0.01
CA PHE A 235 -27.14 -3.45 1.29
C PHE A 235 -26.79 -4.87 1.74
N PHE A 236 -27.76 -5.80 1.76
CA PHE A 236 -27.51 -7.19 2.18
C PHE A 236 -26.63 -7.94 1.18
N ILE A 237 -26.84 -7.71 -0.12
CA ILE A 237 -26.02 -8.30 -1.18
C ILE A 237 -24.55 -7.93 -0.99
N LEU A 238 -24.23 -6.67 -0.64
CA LEU A 238 -22.85 -6.24 -0.40
C LEU A 238 -22.15 -7.08 0.67
N PHE A 239 -22.83 -7.34 1.79
CA PHE A 239 -22.26 -8.14 2.89
C PHE A 239 -22.24 -9.63 2.58
N ILE A 240 -23.31 -10.18 2.00
CA ILE A 240 -23.41 -11.60 1.65
C ILE A 240 -22.49 -11.97 0.48
N MET A 241 -22.02 -10.99 -0.31
CA MET A 241 -21.02 -11.21 -1.37
C MET A 241 -19.60 -11.44 -0.82
N VAL A 242 -19.26 -10.91 0.37
CA VAL A 242 -17.89 -11.02 0.93
C VAL A 242 -17.39 -12.48 1.02
N PRO A 243 -18.17 -13.45 1.56
CA PRO A 243 -17.82 -14.88 1.54
C PRO A 243 -17.57 -15.46 0.15
N VAL A 244 -18.23 -14.94 -0.89
CA VAL A 244 -18.10 -15.46 -2.27
C VAL A 244 -16.71 -15.18 -2.83
N LEU A 245 -16.06 -14.10 -2.39
CA LEU A 245 -14.67 -13.78 -2.79
C LEU A 245 -13.68 -14.90 -2.42
N ILE A 246 -13.98 -15.71 -1.40
CA ILE A 246 -13.15 -16.85 -0.98
C ILE A 246 -13.04 -17.89 -2.11
N LEU A 247 -14.09 -18.06 -2.92
CA LEU A 247 -14.12 -19.02 -4.02
C LEU A 247 -13.13 -18.68 -5.14
N PHE A 248 -12.64 -17.44 -5.19
CA PHE A 248 -11.67 -16.95 -6.18
C PHE A 248 -10.25 -16.83 -5.61
N VAL A 249 -10.03 -17.20 -4.35
CA VAL A 249 -8.76 -17.01 -3.65
C VAL A 249 -8.15 -18.37 -3.27
N ASP A 250 -7.18 -18.82 -4.05
CA ASP A 250 -6.50 -20.11 -3.84
C ASP A 250 -5.35 -20.06 -2.83
N ARG A 251 -5.03 -18.87 -2.29
CA ARG A 251 -3.88 -18.65 -1.41
C ARG A 251 -4.29 -18.11 -0.03
N PRO A 252 -3.61 -18.54 1.06
CA PRO A 252 -3.81 -17.97 2.39
C PRO A 252 -3.38 -16.51 2.37
N SER A 253 -4.37 -15.63 2.30
CA SER A 253 -4.20 -14.18 2.27
C SER A 253 -5.01 -13.56 3.40
N ALA A 254 -4.71 -12.31 3.74
CA ALA A 254 -5.50 -11.56 4.72
C ALA A 254 -7.00 -11.59 4.37
N VAL A 255 -7.33 -11.46 3.08
CA VAL A 255 -8.70 -11.52 2.56
C VAL A 255 -9.35 -12.88 2.84
N PHE A 256 -8.63 -13.99 2.59
CA PHE A 256 -9.16 -15.33 2.87
C PHE A 256 -9.52 -15.50 4.35
N TYR A 257 -8.66 -15.05 5.26
CA TYR A 257 -8.91 -15.18 6.69
C TYR A 257 -10.04 -14.26 7.19
N SER A 258 -10.09 -13.01 6.73
CA SER A 258 -11.13 -12.06 7.13
C SER A 258 -12.50 -12.43 6.55
N ALA A 259 -12.57 -12.69 5.23
CA ALA A 259 -13.80 -13.14 4.59
C ALA A 259 -14.24 -14.49 5.13
N GLY A 260 -13.29 -15.39 5.42
CA GLY A 260 -13.60 -16.70 6.03
C GLY A 260 -14.16 -16.58 7.44
N ALA A 261 -13.65 -15.66 8.26
CA ALA A 261 -14.24 -15.38 9.57
C ALA A 261 -15.66 -14.81 9.43
N PHE A 262 -15.87 -13.88 8.51
CA PHE A 262 -17.19 -13.33 8.22
C PHE A 262 -18.17 -14.40 7.72
N ALA A 263 -17.73 -15.30 6.83
CA ALA A 263 -18.53 -16.41 6.33
C ALA A 263 -19.04 -17.32 7.46
N ARG A 264 -18.22 -17.57 8.48
CA ARG A 264 -18.57 -18.46 9.59
C ARG A 264 -19.59 -17.89 10.57
N TYR A 265 -19.55 -16.58 10.80
CA TYR A 265 -20.29 -15.95 11.91
C TYR A 265 -21.24 -14.85 11.45
N GLY A 266 -20.84 -14.05 10.46
CA GLY A 266 -21.60 -12.90 9.99
C GLY A 266 -22.77 -13.28 9.09
N VAL A 267 -22.56 -14.21 8.16
CA VAL A 267 -23.57 -14.58 7.14
C VAL A 267 -24.91 -14.97 7.77
N ILE A 268 -24.89 -15.81 8.81
CA ILE A 268 -26.11 -16.26 9.48
C ILE A 268 -26.86 -15.09 10.11
N ILE A 269 -26.14 -14.15 10.74
CA ILE A 269 -26.74 -12.97 11.37
C ILE A 269 -27.38 -12.08 10.30
N PHE A 270 -26.71 -11.85 9.18
CA PHE A 270 -27.25 -11.02 8.09
C PHE A 270 -28.47 -11.66 7.42
N ILE A 271 -28.43 -12.98 7.18
CA ILE A 271 -29.57 -13.70 6.58
C ILE A 271 -30.74 -13.76 7.55
N ALA A 272 -30.51 -14.06 8.83
CA ALA A 272 -31.56 -14.04 9.85
C ALA A 272 -32.17 -12.65 10.00
N SER A 273 -31.33 -11.61 10.03
CA SER A 273 -31.79 -10.21 10.04
C SER A 273 -32.65 -9.90 8.82
N PHE A 274 -32.24 -10.34 7.63
CA PHE A 274 -33.02 -10.13 6.41
C PHE A 274 -34.37 -10.85 6.39
N LEU A 275 -34.47 -12.01 7.06
CA LEU A 275 -35.74 -12.76 7.12
C LEU A 275 -36.69 -12.25 8.22
N ILE A 276 -36.15 -11.60 9.26
CA ILE A 276 -36.94 -11.08 10.39
C ILE A 276 -37.47 -9.67 10.13
N PHE A 277 -36.63 -8.79 9.59
CA PHE A 277 -37.03 -7.42 9.19
C PHE A 277 -37.69 -7.44 7.82
#